data_AF-A0A231GUS1-F1
#
_entry.id   AF-A0A231GUS1-F1
#
_cell.length_a   1.000
_cell.length_b   1.000
_cell.length_c   1.000
_cell.angle_alpha   90.00
_cell.angle_beta   90.00
_cell.angle_gamma   90.00
#
_symmetry.space_group_name_H-M   'P 1'
#
loop_
_entity.id
_entity.type
_entity.pdbx_description
1 polymer ?
#
loop_
_entity_poly.entity_id
_entity_poly.type
_entity_poly.pdbx_seq_one_letter_code
_entity_poly.pdbx_strand_id
1 'polypeptide(L)'
;MTDSTQTTAVAPRPGKRQRLVAAAVQLLHRQGVQRTTLADIAQAAEVPPGNVYYYFKTKDEVVTAAIGAHLQQIRRDLADIDARFDSPRSRLKALVDLFTADSETVAQYGCPVGTLCSELDKRPAHEAFPVADLIHLPIAWAETQFRALGRADAHD
;
A
#
# COMPACT_ATOMS: atom_id res chain seq x y z
N MET A 1 -46.20 0.29 18.17
CA MET A 1 -45.78 1.69 18.41
C MET A 1 -44.64 1.60 19.42
N THR A 2 -43.37 1.61 19.07
CA THR A 2 -42.62 2.14 17.92
C THR A 2 -41.45 1.20 17.63
N ASP A 3 -41.33 0.81 16.36
CA ASP A 3 -40.17 0.09 15.82
C ASP A 3 -39.09 1.13 15.52
N SER A 4 -37.99 1.10 16.28
CA SER A 4 -36.87 2.02 16.11
C SER A 4 -35.92 1.45 15.06
N THR A 5 -36.13 1.83 13.80
CA THR A 5 -35.20 1.60 12.70
C THR A 5 -33.82 2.18 13.02
N GLN A 6 -32.85 1.31 13.25
CA GLN A 6 -31.42 1.64 13.20
C GLN A 6 -31.04 1.94 11.76
N THR A 7 -30.89 3.22 11.44
CA THR A 7 -30.25 3.69 10.20
C THR A 7 -28.75 3.36 10.28
N THR A 8 -28.33 2.29 9.59
CA THR A 8 -26.92 2.05 9.26
C THR A 8 -26.42 3.21 8.39
N ALA A 9 -25.65 4.13 8.98
CA ALA A 9 -24.98 5.19 8.27
C ALA A 9 -23.91 4.59 7.34
N VAL A 10 -24.17 4.61 6.03
CA VAL A 10 -23.18 4.23 5.01
C VAL A 10 -22.03 5.25 5.05
N ALA A 11 -20.81 4.77 5.24
CA ALA A 11 -19.62 5.63 5.25
C ALA A 11 -19.56 6.49 3.97
N PRO A 12 -19.15 7.78 4.06
CA PRO A 12 -19.11 8.66 2.91
C PRO A 12 -18.22 8.07 1.81
N ARG A 13 -18.66 8.19 0.54
CA ARG A 13 -17.84 7.76 -0.60
C ARG A 13 -16.46 8.44 -0.53
N PRO A 14 -15.35 7.69 -0.71
CA PRO A 14 -14.02 8.28 -0.69
C PRO A 14 -13.90 9.38 -1.75
N GLY A 15 -13.14 10.42 -1.41
CA GLY A 15 -12.97 11.57 -2.30
C GLY A 15 -12.32 11.16 -3.63
N LYS A 16 -12.54 11.95 -4.69
CA LYS A 16 -12.00 11.66 -6.04
C LYS A 16 -10.49 11.39 -6.03
N ARG A 17 -9.72 12.17 -5.27
CA ARG A 17 -8.27 11.96 -5.09
C ARG A 17 -7.95 10.60 -4.49
N GLN A 18 -8.68 10.15 -3.46
CA GLN A 18 -8.48 8.82 -2.87
C GLN A 18 -8.79 7.71 -3.87
N ARG A 19 -9.89 7.83 -4.63
CA ARG A 19 -10.23 6.84 -5.67
C ARG A 19 -9.14 6.75 -6.75
N LEU A 20 -8.59 7.88 -7.18
CA LEU A 20 -7.47 7.92 -8.12
C LEU A 20 -6.22 7.22 -7.57
N VAL A 21 -5.87 7.47 -6.31
CA VAL A 21 -4.72 6.82 -5.67
C VAL A 21 -4.95 5.32 -5.51
N ALA A 22 -6.15 4.90 -5.10
CA ALA A 22 -6.51 3.49 -4.98
C ALA A 22 -6.46 2.76 -6.34
N ALA A 23 -6.99 3.37 -7.39
CA ALA A 23 -6.90 2.85 -8.75
C ALA A 23 -5.45 2.76 -9.24
N ALA A 24 -4.63 3.77 -8.92
CA ALA A 24 -3.21 3.74 -9.25
C ALA A 24 -2.49 2.59 -8.56
N VAL A 25 -2.68 2.37 -7.25
CA VAL A 25 -2.07 1.22 -6.54
C VAL A 25 -2.38 -0.11 -7.25
N GLN A 26 -3.64 -0.31 -7.64
CA GLN A 26 -4.08 -1.53 -8.33
C GLN A 26 -3.47 -1.67 -9.74
N LEU A 27 -3.50 -0.61 -10.54
CA LEU A 27 -2.97 -0.62 -11.90
C LEU A 27 -1.45 -0.77 -11.92
N LEU A 28 -0.74 -0.08 -11.02
CA LEU A 28 0.72 -0.18 -10.91
C LEU A 28 1.15 -1.61 -10.57
N HIS A 29 0.42 -2.32 -9.71
CA HIS A 29 0.72 -3.72 -9.40
C HIS A 29 0.46 -4.65 -10.60
N ARG A 30 -0.69 -4.50 -11.27
CA ARG A 30 -1.10 -5.44 -12.34
C ARG A 30 -0.43 -5.18 -13.69
N GLN A 31 -0.17 -3.91 -14.00
CA GLN A 31 0.27 -3.47 -15.33
C GLN A 31 1.70 -2.91 -15.32
N GLY A 32 2.18 -2.44 -14.17
CA GLY A 32 3.45 -1.74 -14.06
C GLY A 32 3.31 -0.23 -14.31
N VAL A 33 4.27 0.53 -13.77
CA VAL A 33 4.43 1.98 -13.85
C VAL A 33 4.57 2.44 -15.31
N GLN A 34 5.29 1.69 -16.13
CA GLN A 34 5.57 2.11 -17.50
C GLN A 34 4.32 2.10 -18.37
N ARG A 35 3.50 1.05 -18.27
CA ARG A 35 2.30 0.86 -19.11
C ARG A 35 1.08 1.63 -18.61
N THR A 36 1.06 2.02 -17.34
CA THR A 36 -0.09 2.74 -16.75
C THR A 36 -0.06 4.23 -17.13
N THR A 37 -1.16 4.76 -17.67
CA THR A 37 -1.34 6.19 -17.96
C THR A 37 -2.28 6.88 -16.98
N LEU A 38 -2.25 8.22 -16.94
CA LEU A 38 -3.21 9.01 -16.15
C LEU A 38 -4.67 8.79 -16.60
N ALA A 39 -4.89 8.48 -17.88
CA ALA A 39 -6.20 8.18 -18.42
C ALA A 39 -6.72 6.82 -17.91
N ASP A 40 -5.86 5.79 -17.88
CA ASP A 40 -6.21 4.47 -17.34
C ASP A 40 -6.61 4.58 -15.86
N ILE A 41 -5.85 5.37 -15.09
CA ILE A 41 -6.13 5.62 -13.67
C ILE A 41 -7.46 6.36 -13.50
N ALA A 42 -7.73 7.38 -14.32
CA ALA A 42 -8.98 8.13 -14.28
C ALA A 42 -10.18 7.22 -14.58
N GLN A 43 -10.06 6.37 -15.61
CA GLN A 43 -11.08 5.41 -16.00
C GLN A 43 -11.33 4.40 -14.88
N ALA A 44 -10.28 3.77 -14.33
CA ALA A 44 -10.40 2.80 -13.25
C ALA A 44 -10.95 3.41 -11.94
N ALA A 45 -10.72 4.71 -11.70
CA ALA A 45 -11.25 5.44 -10.56
C ALA A 45 -12.67 5.99 -10.78
N GLU A 46 -13.26 5.79 -11.97
CA GLU A 46 -14.51 6.40 -12.40
C GLU A 46 -14.50 7.94 -12.17
N VAL A 47 -13.40 8.57 -12.59
CA VAL A 47 -13.19 10.02 -12.55
C VAL A 47 -13.06 10.51 -14.00
N PRO A 48 -13.79 11.56 -14.40
CA PRO A 48 -13.62 12.14 -15.73
C PRO A 48 -12.15 12.50 -16.01
N PRO A 49 -11.57 12.14 -17.18
CA PRO A 49 -10.15 12.34 -17.47
C PRO A 49 -9.65 13.78 -17.25
N GLY A 50 -10.47 14.77 -17.59
CA GLY A 50 -10.15 16.20 -17.35
C GLY A 50 -9.95 16.55 -15.87
N ASN A 51 -10.60 15.83 -14.94
CA ASN A 51 -10.41 16.03 -13.51
C ASN A 51 -9.13 15.39 -12.97
N VAL A 52 -8.51 14.44 -13.70
CA VAL A 52 -7.27 13.82 -13.23
C VAL A 52 -6.15 14.85 -13.14
N TYR A 53 -6.06 15.73 -14.14
CA TYR A 53 -5.09 16.82 -14.22
C TYR A 53 -5.31 17.91 -13.17
N TYR A 54 -6.49 17.96 -12.53
CA TYR A 54 -6.69 18.82 -11.37
C TYR A 54 -5.96 18.28 -10.13
N TYR A 55 -5.94 16.95 -9.95
CA TYR A 55 -5.32 16.31 -8.78
C TYR A 55 -3.85 15.96 -8.98
N PHE A 56 -3.45 15.61 -10.21
CA PHE A 56 -2.11 15.15 -10.53
C PHE A 56 -1.70 15.66 -11.91
N LYS A 57 -0.63 16.47 -11.96
CA LYS A 57 -0.10 17.02 -13.21
C LYS A 57 0.73 16.03 -13.99
N THR A 58 1.36 15.10 -13.28
CA THR A 58 2.28 14.11 -13.87
C THR A 58 1.96 12.70 -13.38
N LYS A 59 2.40 11.70 -14.15
CA LYS A 59 2.35 10.29 -13.71
C LYS A 59 3.13 10.08 -12.42
N ASP A 60 4.25 10.79 -12.26
CA ASP A 60 5.13 10.67 -11.11
C ASP A 60 4.46 11.16 -9.82
N GLU A 61 3.68 12.22 -9.87
CA GLU A 61 2.89 12.66 -8.72
C GLU A 61 1.88 11.60 -8.26
N VAL A 62 1.26 10.87 -9.20
CA VAL A 62 0.35 9.76 -8.85
C VAL A 62 1.13 8.58 -8.27
N VAL A 63 2.27 8.22 -8.87
CA VAL A 63 3.12 7.13 -8.37
C VAL A 63 3.59 7.42 -6.95
N THR A 64 4.06 8.63 -6.67
CA THR A 64 4.45 9.05 -5.31
C THR A 64 3.27 8.99 -4.35
N ALA A 65 2.08 9.42 -4.77
CA ALA A 65 0.88 9.31 -3.94
C ALA A 65 0.46 7.85 -3.68
N ALA A 66 0.63 6.96 -4.67
CA ALA A 66 0.36 5.54 -4.54
C ALA A 66 1.35 4.86 -3.57
N ILE A 67 2.66 5.16 -3.67
CA ILE A 67 3.68 4.71 -2.72
C ILE A 67 3.34 5.18 -1.30
N GLY A 68 3.00 6.48 -1.15
CA GLY A 68 2.60 7.02 0.14
C GLY A 68 1.37 6.33 0.72
N ALA A 69 0.36 6.01 -0.11
CA ALA A 69 -0.81 5.26 0.33
C ALA A 69 -0.47 3.83 0.75
N HIS A 70 0.43 3.16 0.01
CA HIS A 70 0.90 1.81 0.35
C HIS A 70 1.67 1.83 1.68
N LEU A 71 2.56 2.79 1.89
CA LEU A 71 3.29 2.95 3.15
C LEU A 71 2.35 3.21 4.33
N GLN A 72 1.29 4.01 4.13
CA GLN A 72 0.26 4.21 5.16
C GLN A 72 -0.57 2.94 5.42
N GLN A 73 -0.78 2.09 4.41
CA GLN A 73 -1.42 0.80 4.61
C GLN A 73 -0.54 -0.13 5.45
N ILE A 74 0.75 -0.26 5.12
CA ILE A 74 1.70 -1.05 5.91
C ILE A 74 1.71 -0.57 7.37
N ARG A 75 1.77 0.75 7.62
CA ARG A 75 1.71 1.30 8.99
C ARG A 75 0.46 0.87 9.75
N ARG A 76 -0.71 0.88 9.08
CA ARG A 76 -1.96 0.42 9.68
C ARG A 76 -1.92 -1.07 9.99
N ASP A 77 -1.49 -1.88 9.04
CA ASP A 77 -1.43 -3.34 9.20
C ASP A 77 -0.48 -3.73 10.35
N LEU A 78 0.68 -3.09 10.46
CA LEU A 78 1.62 -3.30 11.56
C LEU A 78 1.02 -2.88 12.92
N ALA A 79 0.35 -1.73 12.98
CA ALA A 79 -0.33 -1.28 14.20
C ALA A 79 -1.47 -2.24 14.61
N ASP A 80 -2.22 -2.76 13.63
CA ASP A 80 -3.27 -3.75 13.87
C ASP A 80 -2.68 -5.06 14.38
N ILE A 81 -1.51 -5.49 13.87
CA ILE A 81 -0.79 -6.66 14.39
C ILE A 81 -0.36 -6.43 15.84
N ASP A 82 0.21 -5.27 16.16
CA ASP A 82 0.59 -4.93 17.54
C ASP A 82 -0.61 -4.97 18.50
N ALA A 83 -1.77 -4.48 18.05
CA ALA A 83 -3.00 -4.44 18.84
C ALA A 83 -3.67 -5.81 19.00
N ARG A 84 -3.55 -6.71 18.00
CA ARG A 84 -4.27 -8.00 17.97
C ARG A 84 -3.52 -9.16 18.62
N PHE A 85 -2.19 -9.09 18.70
CA PHE A 85 -1.36 -10.21 19.15
C PHE A 85 -0.52 -9.82 20.35
N ASP A 86 -0.53 -10.65 21.40
CA ASP A 86 0.15 -10.35 22.67
C ASP A 86 1.64 -10.68 22.66
N SER A 87 2.06 -11.70 21.91
CA SER A 87 3.45 -12.16 21.91
C SER A 87 4.22 -11.67 20.67
N PRO A 88 5.49 -11.26 20.81
CA PRO A 88 6.33 -10.89 19.65
C PRO A 88 6.42 -12.01 18.61
N ARG A 89 6.43 -13.28 19.04
CA ARG A 89 6.43 -14.44 18.14
C ARG A 89 5.15 -14.52 17.30
N SER A 90 3.99 -14.25 17.89
CA SER A 90 2.71 -14.23 17.16
C SER A 90 2.66 -13.07 16.18
N ARG A 91 3.17 -11.90 16.57
CA ARG A 91 3.28 -10.71 15.71
C ARG A 91 4.17 -10.95 14.48
N LEU A 92 5.34 -11.57 14.67
CA LEU A 92 6.23 -11.93 13.55
C LEU A 92 5.59 -12.93 12.58
N LYS A 93 4.82 -13.90 13.08
CA LYS A 93 4.04 -14.81 12.21
C LYS A 93 2.98 -14.05 11.42
N ALA A 94 2.23 -13.16 12.09
CA ALA A 94 1.21 -12.35 11.43
C ALA A 94 1.78 -11.42 10.36
N LEU A 95 3.01 -10.92 10.54
CA LEU A 95 3.73 -10.17 9.51
C LEU A 95 4.00 -11.02 8.25
N VAL A 96 4.44 -12.27 8.42
CA VAL A 96 4.66 -13.20 7.31
C VAL A 96 3.33 -13.55 6.63
N ASP A 97 2.27 -13.76 7.41
CA ASP A 97 0.93 -14.01 6.90
C ASP A 97 0.42 -12.82 6.05
N LEU A 98 0.71 -11.58 6.45
CA LEU A 98 0.34 -10.38 5.69
C LEU A 98 0.96 -10.37 4.27
N PHE A 99 2.23 -10.76 4.14
CA PHE A 99 2.91 -10.82 2.85
C PHE A 99 2.49 -12.00 1.97
N THR A 100 1.91 -13.05 2.58
CA THR A 100 1.53 -14.29 1.89
C THR A 100 0.02 -14.45 1.71
N ALA A 101 -0.77 -13.53 2.27
CA ALA A 101 -2.23 -13.56 2.24
C ALA A 101 -2.81 -13.61 0.82
N ASP A 102 -2.11 -13.04 -0.16
CA ASP A 102 -2.50 -13.04 -1.57
C ASP A 102 -1.46 -13.73 -2.46
N SER A 103 -1.11 -14.96 -2.08
CA SER A 103 -0.11 -15.77 -2.77
C SER A 103 -0.41 -16.00 -4.26
N GLU A 104 -1.68 -16.05 -4.66
CA GLU A 104 -2.08 -16.22 -6.07
C GLU A 104 -1.79 -14.96 -6.88
N THR A 105 -2.17 -13.77 -6.39
CA THR A 105 -1.85 -12.51 -7.06
C THR A 105 -0.34 -12.27 -7.10
N VAL A 106 0.38 -12.62 -6.03
CA VAL A 106 1.85 -12.55 -6.00
C VAL A 106 2.47 -13.52 -7.01
N ALA A 107 1.95 -14.73 -7.16
CA ALA A 107 2.42 -15.67 -8.18
C ALA A 107 2.16 -15.16 -9.60
N GLN A 108 1.05 -14.47 -9.82
CA GLN A 108 0.66 -13.97 -11.14
C GLN A 108 1.38 -12.68 -11.55
N TYR A 109 1.55 -11.72 -10.63
CA TYR A 109 2.05 -10.37 -10.93
C TYR A 109 3.36 -10.00 -10.21
N GLY A 110 3.87 -10.90 -9.38
CA GLY A 110 5.01 -10.64 -8.49
C GLY A 110 4.60 -9.90 -7.21
N CYS A 111 5.57 -9.77 -6.30
CA CYS A 111 5.41 -8.98 -5.08
C CYS A 111 5.12 -7.51 -5.45
N PRO A 112 4.02 -6.91 -4.95
CA PRO A 112 3.65 -5.53 -5.31
C PRO A 112 4.73 -4.50 -4.96
N VAL A 113 5.49 -4.74 -3.89
CA VAL A 113 6.62 -3.89 -3.51
C VAL A 113 7.84 -4.20 -4.39
N GLY A 114 8.20 -5.47 -4.56
CA GLY A 114 9.40 -5.89 -5.30
C GLY A 114 9.35 -5.47 -6.78
N THR A 115 8.24 -5.75 -7.47
CA THR A 115 8.05 -5.36 -8.86
C THR A 115 8.10 -3.84 -9.03
N LEU A 116 7.47 -3.09 -8.11
CA LEU A 116 7.50 -1.63 -8.13
C LEU A 116 8.93 -1.08 -7.96
N CYS A 117 9.70 -1.59 -7.00
CA CYS A 117 11.11 -1.23 -6.83
C CYS A 117 11.91 -1.47 -8.12
N SER A 118 11.82 -2.67 -8.69
CA SER A 118 12.57 -3.02 -9.90
C SER A 118 12.15 -2.23 -11.15
N GLU A 119 10.91 -1.78 -11.24
CA GLU A 119 10.46 -0.91 -12.34
C GLU A 119 10.91 0.53 -12.18
N LEU A 120 10.91 1.05 -10.94
CA LEU A 120 11.35 2.41 -10.66
C LEU A 120 12.86 2.56 -10.82
N ASP A 121 13.64 1.56 -10.43
CA ASP A 121 15.11 1.51 -10.60
C ASP A 121 15.54 1.69 -12.07
N LYS A 122 14.76 1.13 -13.01
CA LYS A 122 14.99 1.28 -14.46
C LYS A 122 14.73 2.70 -14.99
N ARG A 123 14.24 3.62 -14.16
CA ARG A 123 13.94 4.99 -14.54
C ARG A 123 15.09 5.92 -14.16
N PRO A 124 15.42 6.92 -15.01
CA PRO A 124 16.46 7.90 -14.71
C PRO A 124 16.17 8.81 -13.49
N ALA A 125 14.95 8.75 -12.93
CA ALA A 125 14.53 9.52 -11.75
C ALA A 125 14.14 8.63 -10.56
N HIS A 126 14.75 7.45 -10.41
CA HIS A 126 14.44 6.48 -9.35
C HIS A 126 14.61 7.06 -7.92
N GLU A 127 15.57 7.97 -7.72
CA GLU A 127 15.80 8.67 -6.44
C GLU A 127 14.63 9.56 -6.00
N ALA A 128 13.69 9.89 -6.90
CA ALA A 128 12.54 10.73 -6.59
C ALA A 128 11.43 10.00 -5.80
N PHE A 129 11.56 8.70 -5.56
CA PHE A 129 10.53 7.88 -4.95
C PHE A 129 10.99 7.22 -3.64
N PRO A 130 10.24 7.32 -2.53
CA PRO A 130 10.58 6.68 -1.26
C PRO A 130 10.19 5.19 -1.28
N VAL A 131 10.60 4.46 -2.32
CA VAL A 131 10.17 3.06 -2.52
C VAL A 131 10.88 2.10 -1.55
N ALA A 132 12.11 2.43 -1.14
CA ALA A 132 12.85 1.66 -0.14
C ALA A 132 12.11 1.59 1.21
N ASP A 133 11.36 2.63 1.57
CA ASP A 133 10.59 2.68 2.82
C ASP A 133 9.53 1.58 2.90
N LEU A 134 9.01 1.11 1.77
CA LEU A 134 8.05 0.00 1.72
C LEU A 134 8.65 -1.31 2.25
N ILE A 135 9.97 -1.47 2.12
CA ILE A 135 10.73 -2.63 2.61
C ILE A 135 11.30 -2.35 4.00
N HIS A 136 11.85 -1.16 4.21
CA HIS A 136 12.53 -0.81 5.46
C HIS A 136 11.56 -0.73 6.65
N LEU A 137 10.35 -0.22 6.45
CA LEU A 137 9.35 -0.09 7.51
C LEU A 137 9.00 -1.44 8.20
N PRO A 138 8.58 -2.49 7.48
CA PRO A 138 8.28 -3.78 8.11
C PRO A 138 9.51 -4.46 8.71
N ILE A 139 10.71 -4.28 8.14
CA ILE A 139 11.97 -4.81 8.70
C ILE A 139 12.28 -4.12 10.02
N ALA A 140 12.32 -2.78 10.05
CA ALA A 140 12.58 -2.01 11.26
C ALA A 140 11.55 -2.33 12.36
N TRP A 141 10.29 -2.56 12.00
CA TRP A 141 9.29 -3.04 12.94
C TRP A 141 9.59 -4.46 13.44
N ALA A 142 9.99 -5.40 12.58
CA ALA A 142 10.33 -6.77 12.97
C ALA A 142 11.52 -6.82 13.95
N GLU A 143 12.52 -5.95 13.78
CA GLU A 143 13.63 -5.80 14.72
C GLU A 143 13.16 -5.49 16.14
N THR A 144 12.10 -4.68 16.30
CA THR A 144 11.53 -4.38 17.63
C THR A 144 10.96 -5.63 18.29
N GLN A 145 10.37 -6.53 17.49
CA GLN A 145 9.82 -7.80 17.97
C GLN A 145 10.94 -8.78 18.34
N PHE A 146 12.02 -8.85 17.56
CA PHE A 146 13.20 -9.66 17.91
C PHE A 146 13.90 -9.16 19.17
N ARG A 147 14.04 -7.84 19.36
CA ARG A 147 14.53 -7.26 20.61
C ARG A 147 13.65 -7.62 21.81
N ALA A 148 12.31 -7.60 21.64
CA ALA A 148 11.38 -8.05 22.67
C ALA A 148 11.48 -9.55 23.00
N LEU A 149 12.07 -10.37 22.12
CA LEU A 149 12.43 -11.77 22.37
C LEU A 149 13.81 -11.94 23.01
N GLY A 150 14.50 -10.85 23.35
CA GLY A 150 15.84 -10.86 23.93
C GLY A 150 16.98 -11.07 22.92
N ARG A 151 16.75 -10.86 21.62
CA ARG A 151 17.81 -10.87 20.61
C ARG A 151 18.44 -9.49 20.49
N ALA A 152 19.69 -9.38 20.93
CA ALA A 152 20.45 -8.11 20.90
C ALA A 152 21.02 -7.80 19.50
N ASP A 153 21.16 -8.83 18.68
CA ASP A 153 21.65 -8.85 17.29
C ASP A 153 20.53 -8.66 16.26
N ALA A 154 19.37 -8.14 16.66
CA ALA A 154 18.17 -8.11 15.82
C ALA A 154 18.31 -7.35 14.48
N HIS A 155 19.31 -6.48 14.35
CA HIS A 155 19.59 -5.66 13.16
C HIS A 155 20.67 -6.27 12.25
N ASP A 156 21.51 -7.17 12.77
CA ASP A 156 22.65 -7.77 12.03
C ASP A 156 22.20 -9.00 11.22
#